data_AF-A0A946DPI2-F1
#
_entry.id   AF-A0A946DPI2-F1
#
_cell.length_a   1.000
_cell.length_b   1.000
_cell.length_c   1.000
_cell.angle_alpha   90.00
_cell.angle_beta   90.00
_cell.angle_gamma   90.00
#
_symmetry.space_group_name_H-M   'P 1'
#
loop_
_entity.id
_entity.type
_entity.pdbx_description
1 polymer ?
#
loop_
_entity_poly.entity_id
_entity_poly.type
_entity_poly.pdbx_seq_one_letter_code
_entity_poly.pdbx_strand_id
1 'polypeptide(L)'
;MVGRKQPDLRFFSQSGMGGWPIAKEYARQGLGVAVLPIACLSPDDATDLTIRRLSDELVMEDFLIHRADSLTRSQRDVKEALQRAVEHHERDTRRLWKNLV
;
A
#
# COMPACT_ATOMS: atom_id res chain seq x y z
N MET A 1 -27.45 -27.96 -15.02
CA MET A 1 -26.54 -27.56 -13.92
C MET A 1 -25.17 -27.30 -14.52
N VAL A 2 -24.79 -26.03 -14.68
CA VAL A 2 -23.44 -25.67 -15.17
C VAL A 2 -22.52 -25.68 -13.96
N GLY A 3 -21.63 -26.67 -13.89
CA GLY A 3 -20.61 -26.74 -12.84
C GLY A 3 -19.72 -25.50 -12.93
N ARG A 4 -19.76 -24.66 -11.90
CA ARG A 4 -18.78 -23.58 -11.75
C ARG A 4 -17.42 -24.24 -11.53
N LYS A 5 -16.58 -24.27 -12.58
CA LYS A 5 -15.16 -24.56 -12.41
C LYS A 5 -14.62 -23.52 -11.42
N GLN A 6 -14.17 -23.96 -10.25
CA GLN A 6 -13.35 -23.13 -9.38
C GLN A 6 -12.15 -22.66 -10.21
N PRO A 7 -11.85 -21.34 -10.23
CA PRO A 7 -10.63 -20.87 -10.88
C PRO A 7 -9.43 -21.55 -10.21
N ASP A 8 -8.50 -22.04 -11.03
CA ASP A 8 -7.22 -22.60 -10.59
C ASP A 8 -6.34 -21.42 -10.11
N LEU A 9 -6.59 -20.97 -8.88
CA LEU A 9 -5.92 -19.83 -8.26
C LEU A 9 -4.53 -20.25 -7.80
N ARG A 10 -3.55 -20.09 -8.70
CA ARG A 10 -2.15 -20.29 -8.35
C ARG A 10 -1.58 -18.99 -7.80
N PHE A 11 -1.61 -18.86 -6.49
CA PHE A 11 -0.85 -17.83 -5.80
C PHE A 11 0.63 -18.22 -5.78
N PHE A 12 1.43 -17.59 -6.62
CA PHE A 12 2.88 -17.70 -6.56
C PHE A 12 3.39 -16.78 -5.45
N SER A 13 3.19 -17.14 -4.18
CA SER A 13 3.99 -16.55 -3.11
C SER A 13 5.28 -17.34 -3.02
N GLN A 14 6.39 -16.75 -3.47
CA GLN A 14 7.69 -17.20 -2.98
C GLN A 14 7.62 -17.10 -1.45
N SER A 15 7.78 -18.23 -0.78
CA SER A 15 7.69 -18.41 0.67
C SER A 15 8.40 -17.26 1.39
N GLY A 16 7.64 -16.35 2.01
CA GLY A 16 8.18 -15.17 2.72
C GLY A 16 7.45 -13.86 2.48
N MET A 17 6.59 -13.76 1.45
CA MET A 17 5.79 -12.56 1.22
C MET A 17 4.40 -12.74 1.83
N GLY A 18 4.13 -12.05 2.93
CA GLY A 18 2.77 -11.74 3.41
C GLY A 18 2.55 -10.23 3.32
N GLY A 19 1.32 -9.76 3.48
CA GLY A 19 1.01 -8.32 3.58
C GLY A 19 0.25 -7.72 2.39
N TRP A 20 0.34 -6.40 2.24
CA TRP A 20 -0.51 -5.61 1.33
C TRP A 20 -0.49 -6.04 -0.15
N PRO A 21 0.64 -6.44 -0.76
CA PRO A 21 0.65 -6.87 -2.16
C PRO A 21 -0.22 -8.11 -2.43
N ILE A 22 -0.24 -9.07 -1.50
CA ILE A 22 -1.06 -10.29 -1.64
C ILE A 22 -2.53 -9.98 -1.42
N ALA A 23 -2.85 -9.14 -0.44
CA ALA A 23 -4.22 -8.68 -0.23
C ALA A 23 -4.75 -7.94 -1.47
N LYS A 24 -3.91 -7.13 -2.13
CA LYS A 24 -4.27 -6.47 -3.40
C LYS A 24 -4.52 -7.49 -4.52
N GLU A 25 -3.65 -8.48 -4.67
CA GLU A 25 -3.83 -9.52 -5.69
C GLU A 25 -5.07 -10.39 -5.41
N TYR A 26 -5.34 -10.72 -4.16
CA TYR A 26 -6.56 -11.42 -3.75
C TYR A 26 -7.83 -10.67 -4.20
N ALA A 27 -7.87 -9.35 -4.01
CA ALA A 27 -8.97 -8.51 -4.49
C ALA A 27 -9.02 -8.45 -6.03
N ARG A 28 -7.86 -8.35 -6.71
CA ARG A 28 -7.76 -8.32 -8.17
C ARG A 28 -8.28 -9.60 -8.82
N GLN A 29 -8.07 -10.75 -8.17
CA GLN A 29 -8.60 -12.04 -8.62
C GLN A 29 -10.10 -12.23 -8.32
N GLY A 30 -10.79 -11.21 -7.77
CA GLY A 30 -12.23 -11.26 -7.50
C GLY A 30 -12.62 -12.18 -6.34
N LEU A 31 -11.69 -12.47 -5.43
CA LEU A 31 -11.92 -13.41 -4.32
C LEU A 31 -12.49 -12.72 -3.08
N GLY A 32 -12.54 -11.40 -3.09
CA GLY A 32 -13.16 -10.59 -2.05
C GLY A 32 -12.66 -9.15 -2.10
N VAL A 33 -12.74 -8.48 -0.97
CA VAL A 33 -12.33 -7.08 -0.81
C VAL A 33 -11.09 -7.02 0.08
N ALA A 34 -10.19 -6.08 -0.20
CA ALA A 34 -9.03 -5.79 0.63
C ALA A 34 -9.03 -4.33 1.07
N VAL A 35 -8.69 -4.11 2.35
CA VAL A 35 -8.35 -2.77 2.86
C VAL A 35 -6.84 -2.63 2.78
N LEU A 36 -6.38 -1.59 2.09
CA LEU A 36 -4.97 -1.37 1.81
C LEU A 36 -4.60 0.08 2.14
N PRO A 37 -3.35 0.33 2.55
CA PRO A 37 -2.82 1.69 2.58
C PRO A 37 -2.78 2.27 1.17
N ILE A 38 -3.07 3.56 1.05
CA ILE A 38 -3.09 4.25 -0.25
C ILE A 38 -1.73 4.19 -0.97
N ALA A 39 -0.63 4.13 -0.22
CA ALA A 39 0.73 3.99 -0.73
C ALA A 39 0.98 2.66 -1.47
N CYS A 40 0.12 1.66 -1.29
CA CYS A 40 0.20 0.37 -2.00
C CYS A 40 -0.51 0.39 -3.36
N LEU A 41 -1.20 1.48 -3.70
CA LEU A 41 -1.93 1.64 -4.96
C LEU A 41 -1.05 2.32 -6.01
N SER A 42 -1.09 1.81 -7.24
CA SER A 42 -0.60 2.49 -8.43
C SER A 42 -1.76 3.03 -9.26
N PRO A 43 -1.53 4.01 -10.15
CA PRO A 43 -2.58 4.50 -11.06
C PRO A 43 -3.22 3.38 -11.91
N ASP A 44 -2.43 2.39 -12.31
CA ASP A 44 -2.89 1.25 -13.10
C ASP A 44 -3.87 0.36 -12.33
N ASP A 45 -3.85 0.38 -10.99
CA ASP A 45 -4.80 -0.41 -10.19
C ASP A 45 -6.25 0.02 -10.42
N ALA A 46 -6.48 1.27 -10.84
CA ALA A 46 -7.82 1.78 -11.11
C ALA A 46 -8.47 1.19 -12.37
N THR A 47 -7.72 0.47 -13.23
CA THR A 47 -8.30 -0.23 -14.39
C THR A 47 -8.97 -1.54 -13.99
N ASP A 48 -8.43 -2.21 -12.98
CA ASP A 48 -8.81 -3.58 -12.62
C ASP A 48 -9.59 -3.64 -11.30
N LEU A 49 -9.46 -2.62 -10.46
CA LEU A 49 -10.07 -2.55 -9.13
C LEU A 49 -11.04 -1.38 -9.01
N THR A 50 -12.19 -1.63 -8.37
CA THR A 50 -13.00 -0.54 -7.82
C THR A 50 -12.40 -0.10 -6.49
N ILE A 51 -11.86 1.12 -6.45
CA ILE A 51 -11.20 1.68 -5.28
C ILE A 51 -12.16 2.63 -4.56
N ARG A 52 -12.29 2.47 -3.23
CA ARG A 52 -13.06 3.35 -2.35
C ARG A 52 -12.17 3.84 -1.23
N ARG A 53 -12.26 5.14 -0.93
CA ARG A 53 -11.54 5.71 0.22
C ARG A 53 -12.35 5.46 1.48
N LEU A 54 -11.67 5.00 2.53
CA LEU A 54 -12.26 4.89 3.87
C LEU A 54 -12.20 6.22 4.60
N SER A 55 -12.95 6.36 5.69
CA SER A 55 -12.94 7.55 6.55
C SER A 55 -11.52 7.96 6.92
N ASP A 56 -11.27 9.27 6.99
CA ASP A 56 -9.99 9.84 7.42
C ASP A 56 -9.66 9.54 8.90
N GLU A 57 -10.60 8.95 9.64
CA GLU A 57 -10.38 8.41 10.98
C GLU A 57 -9.57 7.09 10.98
N LEU A 58 -9.53 6.38 9.85
CA LEU A 58 -8.74 5.15 9.71
C LEU A 58 -7.40 5.47 9.04
N VAL A 59 -6.38 5.70 9.87
CA VAL A 59 -5.04 6.08 9.42
C VAL A 59 -4.05 4.95 9.70
N MET A 60 -3.12 4.75 8.77
CA MET A 60 -1.93 3.94 9.00
C MET A 60 -0.74 4.87 9.18
N GLU A 61 0.00 4.71 10.27
CA GLU A 61 1.16 5.52 10.61
C GLU A 61 2.45 4.69 10.50
N ASP A 62 3.43 5.24 9.80
CA ASP A 62 4.78 4.67 9.70
C ASP A 62 5.74 5.42 10.63
N PHE A 63 6.53 4.68 11.40
CA PHE A 63 7.46 5.25 12.37
C PHE A 63 8.92 4.98 11.98
N LEU A 64 9.75 6.03 12.01
CA LEU A 64 11.20 5.88 11.97
C LEU A 64 11.74 5.71 13.39
N ILE A 65 12.16 4.49 13.71
CA ILE A 65 12.74 4.16 15.01
C ILE A 65 14.26 4.25 14.92
N HIS A 66 14.87 4.98 15.86
CA HIS A 66 16.33 5.02 16.04
C HIS A 66 16.69 4.88 17.51
N ARG A 67 17.95 4.55 17.80
CA ARG A 67 18.46 4.49 19.17
C ARG A 67 18.48 5.89 19.79
N ALA A 68 18.36 5.96 21.11
CA ALA A 68 18.22 7.23 21.86
C ALA A 68 19.53 8.05 21.96
N ASP A 69 20.64 7.53 21.45
CA ASP A 69 21.92 8.22 21.36
C ASP A 69 21.89 9.33 20.31
N SER A 70 22.87 10.23 20.37
CA SER A 70 23.01 11.29 19.38
C SER A 70 23.24 10.68 18.00
N LEU A 71 22.39 11.04 17.03
CA LEU A 71 22.54 10.60 15.65
C LEU A 71 23.94 10.96 15.11
N THR A 72 24.54 10.05 14.36
CA THR A 72 25.71 10.37 13.55
C THR A 72 25.34 11.33 12.42
N ARG A 73 26.33 11.94 11.75
CA ARG A 73 26.08 12.81 10.59
C ARG A 73 25.28 12.09 9.51
N SER A 74 25.71 10.89 9.11
CA SER A 74 25.04 10.10 8.08
C SER A 74 23.62 9.71 8.47
N GLN A 75 23.35 9.43 9.75
CA GLN A 75 21.98 9.13 10.21
C GLN A 75 21.08 10.36 10.14
N ARG A 76 21.60 11.57 10.44
CA ARG A 76 20.85 12.82 10.23
C ARG A 76 20.56 13.04 8.76
N ASP A 77 21.56 12.87 7.89
CA ASP A 77 21.40 13.06 6.44
C ASP A 77 20.31 12.12 5.87
N VAL A 78 20.29 10.86 6.33
CA VAL A 78 19.24 9.88 5.97
C VAL A 78 17.88 10.30 6.50
N LYS A 79 17.78 10.73 7.77
CA LYS A 79 16.52 11.20 8.36
C LYS A 79 15.95 12.39 7.59
N GLU A 80 16.78 13.37 7.24
CA GLU A 80 16.38 14.54 6.44
C GLU A 80 15.97 14.15 5.02
N ALA A 81 16.68 13.21 4.39
CA ALA A 81 16.31 12.68 3.09
C ALA A 81 14.96 11.95 3.12
N LEU A 82 14.71 11.14 4.14
CA LEU A 82 13.43 10.45 4.35
C LEU A 82 12.29 11.45 4.56
N GLN A 83 12.49 12.47 5.39
CA GLN A 83 11.47 13.52 5.60
C GLN A 83 11.08 14.20 4.29
N ARG A 84 12.06 14.62 3.48
CA ARG A 84 11.79 15.21 2.15
C ARG A 84 11.05 14.24 1.22
N ALA A 85 11.44 12.96 1.23
CA ALA A 85 10.80 11.94 0.41
C ALA A 85 9.33 11.72 0.82
N VAL A 86 9.04 11.68 2.13
CA VAL A 86 7.67 11.53 2.66
C VAL A 86 6.81 12.74 2.26
N GLU A 87 7.30 13.96 2.47
CA GLU A 87 6.56 15.19 2.08
C GLU A 87 6.27 15.26 0.57
N HIS A 88 7.18 14.74 -0.26
CA HIS A 88 6.95 14.64 -1.69
C HIS A 88 5.89 13.58 -2.02
N HIS A 89 6.03 12.39 -1.44
CA HIS A 89 5.12 11.27 -1.66
C HIS A 89 3.69 11.58 -1.19
N GLU A 90 3.51 12.22 -0.04
CA GLU A 90 2.19 12.62 0.47
C GLU A 90 1.50 13.61 -0.47
N ARG A 91 2.23 14.60 -0.99
CA ARG A 91 1.69 15.58 -1.94
C ARG A 91 1.23 14.91 -3.23
N ASP A 92 2.06 14.02 -3.78
CA ASP A 92 1.75 13.33 -5.03
C ASP A 92 0.57 12.37 -4.86
N THR A 93 0.54 11.62 -3.77
CA THR A 93 -0.55 10.70 -3.43
C THR A 93 -1.87 11.45 -3.24
N ARG A 94 -1.88 12.56 -2.48
CA ARG A 94 -3.08 13.41 -2.34
C ARG A 94 -3.54 13.95 -3.68
N ARG A 95 -2.62 14.34 -4.57
CA ARG A 95 -2.96 14.85 -5.89
C ARG A 95 -3.56 13.79 -6.80
N LEU A 96 -2.97 12.59 -6.83
CA LEU A 96 -3.42 11.46 -7.65
C LEU A 96 -4.81 10.99 -7.24
N TRP A 97 -5.05 10.90 -5.93
CA TRP A 97 -6.24 10.27 -5.38
C TRP A 97 -7.27 11.27 -4.81
N LYS A 98 -7.15 12.55 -5.14
CA LYS A 98 -8.04 13.63 -4.64
C LYS A 98 -9.53 13.42 -4.92
N ASN A 99 -9.85 12.62 -5.94
CA ASN A 99 -11.22 12.38 -6.40
C ASN A 99 -11.77 11.02 -5.96
N LEU A 100 -11.04 10.25 -5.14
CA LEU A 100 -11.58 9.04 -4.56
C LEU A 100 -12.65 9.42 -3.52
N VAL A 101 -13.90 9.02 -3.83
CA VAL A 101 -15.06 9.09 -2.93
C VAL A 101 -15.24 7.74 -2.25
#